data_AF-A0AAU1Y3X1-F1
#
_entry.id   AF-A0AAU1Y3X1-F1
#
_cell.length_a   1.000
_cell.length_b   1.000
_cell.length_c   1.000
_cell.angle_alpha   90.00
_cell.angle_beta   90.00
_cell.angle_gamma   90.00
#
_symmetry.space_group_name_H-M   'P 1'
#
loop_
_entity.id
_entity.type
_entity.pdbx_description
1 polymer ?
#
loop_
_entity_poly.entity_id
_entity_poly.type
_entity_poly.pdbx_seq_one_letter_code
_entity_poly.pdbx_strand_id
1 'polypeptide(L)'
;MISIPELALLAAAGYRATQLAVHDTILDPARDKVFAWHERLPESKPRTFVIALISCVYCMGWWLSGALLATWLLATGQWHEAPLLVHGIEWFAVAGAAVFLNRVDDTLGRVAP
;
A
#
# COMPACT_ATOMS: atom_id res chain seq x y z
N MET A 1 -12.90 14.58 5.68
CA MET A 1 -13.07 13.13 5.96
C MET A 1 -13.50 12.46 4.68
N ILE A 2 -12.87 11.36 4.28
CA ILE A 2 -13.23 10.67 3.05
C ILE A 2 -14.64 10.07 3.13
N SER A 3 -15.40 10.24 2.05
CA SER A 3 -16.72 9.65 1.85
C SER A 3 -16.61 8.17 1.45
N ILE A 4 -17.74 7.44 1.51
CA ILE A 4 -17.79 6.03 1.08
C ILE A 4 -17.37 5.85 -0.40
N PRO A 5 -17.81 6.69 -1.36
CA PRO A 5 -17.34 6.58 -2.75
C PRO A 5 -15.83 6.81 -2.90
N GLU A 6 -15.26 7.78 -2.17
CA GLU A 6 -13.81 8.04 -2.18
C GLU A 6 -13.05 6.84 -1.59
N LEU A 7 -13.53 6.25 -0.50
CA LEU A 7 -12.97 5.04 0.06
C LEU A 7 -12.98 3.89 -0.96
N ALA A 8 -14.09 3.67 -1.66
CA ALA A 8 -14.19 2.62 -2.68
C ALA A 8 -13.21 2.84 -3.84
N LEU A 9 -13.09 4.08 -4.32
CA LEU A 9 -12.14 4.46 -5.36
C LEU A 9 -10.70 4.25 -4.91
N LEU A 10 -10.34 4.73 -3.72
CA LEU A 10 -9.00 4.58 -3.14
C LEU A 10 -8.66 3.13 -2.86
N ALA A 11 -9.63 2.32 -2.43
CA ALA A 11 -9.45 0.88 -2.24
C ALA A 11 -9.16 0.17 -3.58
N ALA A 12 -9.91 0.47 -4.63
CA ALA A 12 -9.68 -0.08 -5.96
C ALA A 12 -8.32 0.37 -6.54
N ALA A 13 -7.96 1.63 -6.33
CA ALA A 13 -6.65 2.16 -6.71
C ALA A 13 -5.52 1.49 -5.93
N GLY A 14 -5.67 1.31 -4.62
CA GLY A 14 -4.71 0.62 -3.74
C GLY A 14 -4.53 -0.86 -4.12
N TYR A 15 -5.63 -1.55 -4.44
CA TYR A 15 -5.61 -2.89 -5.00
C TYR A 15 -4.76 -2.93 -6.28
N ARG A 16 -5.08 -2.11 -7.28
CA ARG A 16 -4.36 -2.11 -8.56
C ARG A 16 -2.90 -1.68 -8.43
N ALA A 17 -2.61 -0.68 -7.58
CA ALA A 17 -1.26 -0.23 -7.31
C ALA A 17 -0.42 -1.36 -6.68
N THR A 18 -1.01 -2.14 -5.77
CA THR A 18 -0.34 -3.30 -5.16
C THR A 18 -0.05 -4.36 -6.21
N GLN A 19 -1.02 -4.66 -7.08
CA GLN A 19 -0.84 -5.59 -8.20
C GLN A 19 0.30 -5.14 -9.13
N LEU A 20 0.33 -3.85 -9.49
CA LEU A 20 1.39 -3.28 -10.31
C LEU A 20 2.78 -3.41 -9.65
N ALA A 21 2.85 -3.09 -8.35
CA ALA A 21 4.10 -3.07 -7.59
C ALA A 21 4.66 -4.47 -7.31
N VAL A 22 3.80 -5.47 -7.14
CA VAL A 22 4.16 -6.81 -6.68
C VAL A 22 4.15 -7.83 -7.80
N HIS A 23 3.11 -7.82 -8.65
CA HIS A 23 2.90 -8.83 -9.68
C HIS A 23 3.41 -8.37 -11.05
N ASP A 24 3.21 -7.10 -11.40
CA ASP A 24 3.67 -6.55 -12.69
C ASP A 24 5.14 -6.06 -12.63
N THR A 25 5.87 -6.32 -11.53
CA THR A 25 7.32 -6.10 -11.36
C THR A 25 7.80 -4.64 -11.56
N ILE A 26 6.89 -3.65 -11.59
CA ILE A 26 7.26 -2.26 -11.88
C ILE A 26 8.21 -1.66 -10.84
N LEU A 27 8.16 -2.17 -9.61
CA LEU A 27 9.02 -1.73 -8.50
C LEU A 27 10.27 -2.59 -8.32
N ASP A 28 10.46 -3.65 -9.10
CA ASP A 28 11.57 -4.58 -8.90
C ASP A 28 12.95 -3.91 -8.98
N PRO A 29 13.24 -3.01 -9.96
CA PRO A 29 14.53 -2.33 -9.98
C PRO A 29 14.80 -1.45 -8.75
N ALA A 30 13.74 -0.93 -8.12
CA ALA A 30 13.87 -0.17 -6.88
C ALA A 30 14.06 -1.12 -5.68
N ARG A 31 13.32 -2.23 -5.63
CA ARG A 31 13.44 -3.25 -4.59
C ARG A 31 14.83 -3.86 -4.60
N ASP A 32 15.38 -4.21 -5.76
CA ASP A 32 16.72 -4.78 -5.91
C ASP A 32 17.80 -3.84 -5.37
N LYS A 33 17.66 -2.53 -5.60
CA LYS A 33 18.58 -1.53 -5.02
C LYS A 33 18.49 -1.48 -3.50
N VAL A 34 17.30 -1.61 -2.93
CA VAL A 34 17.11 -1.65 -1.47
C VAL A 34 17.67 -2.94 -0.89
N PHE A 35 17.48 -4.09 -1.55
CA PHE A 35 18.09 -5.36 -1.15
C PHE A 35 19.62 -5.28 -1.21
N ALA A 36 20.19 -4.81 -2.31
CA ALA A 36 21.64 -4.62 -2.45
C ALA A 36 22.21 -3.61 -1.42
N TRP A 37 21.42 -2.60 -1.02
CA TRP A 37 21.79 -1.71 0.07
C TRP A 37 21.82 -2.42 1.44
N HIS A 38 20.87 -3.31 1.72
CA HIS A 38 20.87 -4.12 2.94
C HIS A 38 22.04 -5.12 2.97
N GLU A 39 22.35 -5.77 1.85
CA GLU A 39 23.46 -6.73 1.74
C GLU A 39 24.83 -6.12 2.10
N ARG A 40 25.00 -4.80 1.95
CA ARG A 40 26.22 -4.10 2.41
C ARG A 40 26.41 -4.12 3.93
N LEU A 41 25.35 -4.36 4.71
CA LEU A 41 25.41 -4.43 6.18
C LEU A 41 24.24 -5.27 6.73
N PRO A 42 24.29 -6.61 6.60
CA PRO A 42 23.16 -7.49 6.89
C PRO A 42 22.76 -7.52 8.37
N GLU A 43 23.71 -7.32 9.29
CA GLU A 43 23.46 -7.30 10.74
C GLU A 43 22.74 -6.03 11.24
N SER A 44 22.45 -5.08 10.33
CA SER A 44 21.84 -3.82 10.70
C SER A 44 20.33 -3.97 10.90
N LYS A 45 19.91 -4.07 12.18
CA LYS A 45 18.50 -4.05 12.60
C LYS A 45 17.61 -3.01 11.89
N PRO A 46 18.01 -1.73 11.74
CA PRO A 46 17.18 -0.76 11.02
C PRO A 46 17.03 -1.11 9.53
N ARG A 47 18.05 -1.67 8.87
CA ARG A 47 17.94 -2.10 7.47
C ARG A 47 17.03 -3.31 7.33
N THR A 48 17.11 -4.27 8.26
CA THR A 48 16.20 -5.42 8.31
C THR A 48 14.75 -4.98 8.48
N PHE A 49 14.49 -4.00 9.34
CA PHE A 49 13.16 -3.45 9.54
C PHE A 49 12.60 -2.78 8.27
N VAL A 50 13.42 -1.99 7.57
CA VAL A 50 13.03 -1.36 6.30
C VAL A 50 12.69 -2.41 5.25
N ILE A 51 13.49 -3.48 5.13
CA ILE A 51 13.18 -4.56 4.19
C ILE A 51 11.89 -5.28 4.58
N ALA A 52 11.69 -5.59 5.85
CA ALA A 52 10.46 -6.22 6.33
C ALA A 52 9.21 -5.42 5.97
N LEU A 53 9.30 -4.09 5.97
CA LEU A 53 8.21 -3.18 5.62
C LEU A 53 7.85 -3.14 4.13
N ILE A 54 8.71 -3.65 3.24
CA ILE A 54 8.48 -3.62 1.78
C ILE A 54 8.51 -5.00 1.13
N SER A 55 8.84 -6.05 1.89
CA SER A 55 9.03 -7.39 1.36
C SER A 55 7.73 -8.15 1.16
N CYS A 56 6.70 -7.84 1.95
CA CYS A 56 5.40 -8.53 1.87
C CYS A 56 4.36 -7.73 1.08
N VAL A 57 3.47 -8.43 0.37
CA VAL A 57 2.40 -7.81 -0.44
C VAL A 57 1.52 -6.88 0.39
N TYR A 58 1.16 -7.29 1.61
CA TYR A 58 0.37 -6.47 2.53
C TYR A 58 1.12 -5.23 3.02
N CYS A 59 2.43 -5.35 3.21
CA CYS A 59 3.31 -4.29 3.67
C CYS A 59 3.47 -3.23 2.57
N MET A 60 3.72 -3.68 1.34
CA MET A 60 3.74 -2.81 0.17
C MET A 60 2.39 -2.14 -0.06
N GLY A 61 1.30 -2.92 -0.01
CA GLY A 61 -0.06 -2.40 -0.17
C GLY A 61 -0.46 -1.39 0.90
N TRP A 62 0.01 -1.55 2.14
CA TRP A 62 -0.13 -0.56 3.21
C TRP A 62 0.48 0.79 2.81
N TRP A 63 1.74 0.80 2.38
CA TRP A 63 2.42 2.05 2.00
C TRP A 63 1.82 2.70 0.76
N LEU A 64 1.46 1.90 -0.26
CA LEU A 64 0.81 2.41 -1.46
C LEU A 64 -0.56 3.02 -1.16
N SER A 65 -1.35 2.39 -0.30
CA SER A 65 -2.64 2.93 0.14
C SER A 65 -2.48 4.26 0.86
N GLY A 66 -1.45 4.40 1.70
CA GLY A 66 -1.13 5.66 2.37
C GLY A 66 -0.69 6.76 1.41
N ALA A 67 0.18 6.42 0.46
CA ALA A 67 0.64 7.35 -0.57
C ALA A 67 -0.53 7.84 -1.44
N LEU A 68 -1.44 6.94 -1.83
CA LEU A 68 -2.65 7.29 -2.59
C LEU A 68 -3.59 8.18 -1.78
N LEU A 69 -3.86 7.84 -0.52
CA LEU A 69 -4.69 8.67 0.36
C LEU A 69 -4.09 10.06 0.54
N ALA A 70 -2.79 10.15 0.85
CA ALA A 70 -2.10 11.44 1.01
C ALA A 70 -2.17 12.27 -0.28
N THR A 71 -1.94 11.63 -1.45
CA THR A 71 -2.05 12.29 -2.76
C THR A 71 -3.46 12.81 -3.00
N TRP A 72 -4.48 12.01 -2.69
CA TRP A 72 -5.88 12.41 -2.81
C TRP A 72 -6.19 13.62 -1.96
N LEU A 73 -5.92 13.54 -0.66
CA LEU A 73 -6.19 14.61 0.31
C LEU A 73 -5.47 15.92 -0.04
N LEU A 74 -4.24 15.83 -0.56
CA LEU A 74 -3.50 17.01 -1.02
C LEU A 74 -4.08 17.58 -2.31
N ALA A 75 -4.41 16.74 -3.29
CA ALA A 75 -4.93 17.15 -4.59
C ALA A 75 -6.34 17.73 -4.51
N THR A 76 -7.16 17.26 -3.56
CA THR A 76 -8.54 17.75 -3.34
C THR A 76 -8.62 18.86 -2.30
N GLY A 77 -7.50 19.23 -1.67
CA GLY A 77 -7.46 20.25 -0.61
C GLY A 77 -8.00 19.80 0.76
N GLN A 78 -8.36 18.52 0.91
CA GLN A 78 -8.96 17.97 2.13
C GLN A 78 -7.97 17.71 3.28
N TRP A 79 -6.66 17.84 3.04
CA TRP A 79 -5.61 17.52 4.04
C TRP A 79 -5.75 18.29 5.37
N HIS A 80 -6.29 19.51 5.34
CA HIS A 80 -6.41 20.34 6.54
C HIS A 80 -7.80 20.27 7.19
N GLU A 81 -8.72 19.47 6.64
CA GLU A 81 -10.10 19.39 7.12
C GLU A 81 -10.28 18.47 8.34
N ALA A 82 -9.28 17.64 8.65
CA ALA A 82 -9.33 16.74 9.80
C ALA A 82 -7.96 16.63 10.51
N PRO A 83 -7.94 16.26 11.80
CA PRO A 83 -6.69 15.97 12.50
C PRO A 83 -5.94 14.80 11.86
N LEU A 84 -4.60 14.81 11.96
CA LEU A 84 -3.73 13.73 11.46
C LEU A 84 -4.14 12.34 11.98
N LEU A 85 -4.66 12.25 13.20
CA LEU A 85 -5.14 10.99 13.74
C LEU A 85 -6.32 10.41 12.94
N VAL A 86 -7.21 11.26 12.44
CA VAL A 86 -8.33 10.85 11.58
C VAL A 86 -7.80 10.33 10.24
N HIS A 87 -6.83 11.02 9.62
CA HIS A 87 -6.18 10.53 8.41
C HIS A 87 -5.44 9.20 8.62
N GLY A 88 -4.91 8.96 9.83
CA GLY A 88 -4.38 7.65 10.22
C GLY A 88 -5.45 6.56 10.17
N ILE A 89 -6.65 6.83 10.69
CA ILE A 89 -7.79 5.89 10.62
C ILE A 89 -8.25 5.69 9.17
N GLU A 90 -8.31 6.77 8.38
CA GLU A 90 -8.64 6.69 6.95
C GLU A 90 -7.64 5.83 6.18
N TRP A 91 -6.34 5.93 6.51
CA TRP A 91 -5.31 5.06 5.94
C TRP A 91 -5.60 3.59 6.26
N PHE A 92 -5.90 3.25 7.51
CA PHE A 92 -6.30 1.90 7.88
C PHE A 92 -7.53 1.42 7.09
N ALA A 93 -8.53 2.28 6.90
CA ALA A 93 -9.73 1.94 6.13
C ALA A 93 -9.40 1.64 4.67
N VAL A 94 -8.61 2.50 4.00
CA VAL A 94 -8.20 2.32 2.60
C VAL A 94 -7.38 1.05 2.44
N ALA A 95 -6.37 0.84 3.30
CA ALA A 95 -5.53 -0.35 3.24
C ALA A 95 -6.33 -1.64 3.51
N GLY A 96 -7.21 -1.63 4.51
CA GLY A 96 -8.08 -2.76 4.82
C GLY A 96 -9.01 -3.12 3.65
N ALA A 97 -9.63 -2.12 3.02
CA ALA A 97 -10.50 -2.33 1.87
C ALA A 97 -9.71 -2.85 0.64
N ALA A 98 -8.52 -2.32 0.37
CA ALA A 98 -7.65 -2.82 -0.70
C ALA A 98 -7.22 -4.28 -0.47
N VAL A 99 -6.92 -4.65 0.78
CA VAL A 99 -6.60 -6.04 1.15
C VAL A 99 -7.81 -6.95 0.99
N PHE A 100 -9.00 -6.49 1.37
CA PHE A 100 -10.23 -7.23 1.15
C PHE A 100 -10.44 -7.55 -0.34
N LEU A 101 -10.26 -6.56 -1.22
CA LEU A 101 -10.35 -6.78 -2.67
C LEU A 101 -9.33 -7.81 -3.18
N ASN A 102 -8.06 -7.72 -2.74
CA ASN A 102 -7.05 -8.73 -3.07
C ASN A 102 -7.47 -10.14 -2.61
N ARG A 103 -8.01 -10.27 -1.40
CA ARG A 103 -8.44 -11.58 -0.88
C ARG A 103 -9.64 -12.15 -1.64
N VAL A 104 -10.55 -11.30 -2.09
CA VAL A 104 -11.66 -11.70 -2.95
C VAL A 104 -11.13 -12.21 -4.28
N ASP A 105 -10.22 -11.47 -4.93
CA ASP A 105 -9.59 -11.87 -6.19
C ASP A 105 -8.84 -13.21 -6.08
N ASP A 106 -7.97 -13.34 -5.07
CA ASP A 106 -7.27 -14.59 -4.73
C ASP A 106 -8.21 -15.78 -4.55
N THR A 107 -9.37 -15.53 -3.93
CA THR A 107 -10.36 -16.59 -3.66
C THR A 107 -11.05 -16.98 -4.95
N LEU A 108 -11.54 -16.01 -5.74
CA LEU A 108 -12.24 -16.26 -7.00
C LEU A 108 -11.33 -16.93 -8.03
N GLY A 109 -10.07 -16.51 -8.13
CA GLY A 109 -9.08 -17.11 -9.03
C GLY A 109 -8.80 -18.59 -8.75
N ARG A 110 -9.01 -19.07 -7.52
CA ARG A 110 -8.88 -20.50 -7.16
C ARG A 110 -10.11 -21.34 -7.48
N VAL A 111 -11.28 -20.73 -7.65
CA VAL A 111 -12.54 -21.44 -7.97
C VAL A 111 -12.84 -21.44 -9.46
N ALA A 112 -12.11 -20.64 -10.25
CA ALA A 112 -12.21 -20.67 -11.71
C ALA A 112 -11.58 -21.97 -12.25
N PRO A 113 -12.33 -22.80 -13.00
CA PRO A 113 -11.87 -24.08 -13.55
C PRO A 113 -10.84 -23.93 -14.68
#